data_AF-A0A2C1Z0T0-F1
#
_entry.id   AF-A0A2C1Z0T0-F1
#
_cell.length_a   1.000
_cell.length_b   1.000
_cell.length_c   1.000
_cell.angle_alpha   90.00
_cell.angle_beta   90.00
_cell.angle_gamma   90.00
#
_symmetry.space_group_name_H-M   'P 1'
#
loop_
_entity.id
_entity.type
_entity.pdbx_description
1 polymer ?
#
loop_
_entity_poly.entity_id
_entity_poly.type
_entity_poly.pdbx_seq_one_letter_code
_entity_poly.pdbx_strand_id
1 'polypeptide(L)'
;MYKNSKYIFYSTVIAVAFLFYFFYLESRAINKDDQVVIKAGNDQNEYINVDEFGANGEDSKDDSKSIQEAINYSQSSKIGKVKLLGNKNYILRKGLVLVEGVELELGQNTKLIIEGNFRAIKVKKNASITNGIFEVADTSFNSDVIYLDGKEKFWSWARTQIQNVTILNISGSHKGTGLHLYAGGPGHFISFLNFSNMKIAGFHTGVKLEAKKPKDNKYSFINGNRFVNFTLDDCVRGIYINSSITVPNESSGNDFSGLQIQISKYTKRAITVSGSDNKFEGVIWDVHILKNHKSVIEFSQNSMRTSLESNLTSEYIQDKGELNYNSSPEEKAK
;
A
#
# COMPACT_ATOMS: atom_id res chain seq x y z
N MET A 1 -4.90 88.92 22.02
CA MET A 1 -5.34 87.51 22.16
C MET A 1 -4.60 86.68 21.12
N TYR A 2 -4.21 85.42 21.44
CA TYR A 2 -3.28 84.53 20.69
C TYR A 2 -1.78 84.64 21.03
N LYS A 3 -1.40 84.26 22.26
CA LYS A 3 -0.01 83.84 22.56
C LYS A 3 0.14 82.54 23.37
N ASN A 4 -0.95 81.82 23.67
CA ASN A 4 -0.92 80.60 24.50
C ASN A 4 -1.12 79.27 23.74
N SER A 5 -1.21 79.26 22.41
CA SER A 5 -1.50 78.03 21.64
C SER A 5 -0.28 77.13 21.38
N LYS A 6 0.95 77.67 21.37
CA LYS A 6 2.14 76.87 21.05
C LYS A 6 2.62 75.95 22.19
N TYR A 7 2.47 76.35 23.45
CA TYR A 7 2.92 75.54 24.60
C TYR A 7 2.03 74.33 24.85
N ILE A 8 0.73 74.43 24.53
CA ILE A 8 -0.20 73.29 24.64
C ILE A 8 0.15 72.24 23.57
N PHE A 9 0.48 72.66 22.34
CA PHE A 9 0.78 71.74 21.23
C PHE A 9 2.05 70.90 21.48
N TYR A 10 3.12 71.49 22.03
CA TYR A 10 4.34 70.74 22.36
C TYR A 10 4.15 69.77 23.55
N SER A 11 3.32 70.14 24.53
CA SER A 11 2.95 69.26 25.65
C SER A 11 2.16 68.03 25.18
N THR A 12 1.20 68.21 24.26
CA THR A 12 0.38 67.11 23.75
C THR A 12 1.18 66.13 22.89
N VAL A 13 2.10 66.62 22.05
CA VAL A 13 2.94 65.75 21.20
C VAL A 13 3.90 64.89 22.04
N ILE A 14 4.44 65.44 23.13
CA ILE A 14 5.32 64.69 24.04
C ILE A 14 4.51 63.62 24.80
N ALA A 15 3.31 63.95 25.29
CA ALA A 15 2.44 62.98 25.98
C ALA A 15 2.04 61.80 25.07
N VAL A 16 1.74 62.07 23.80
CA VAL A 16 1.40 61.03 22.82
C VAL A 16 2.61 60.15 22.51
N ALA A 17 3.81 60.73 22.37
CA ALA A 17 5.04 59.95 22.15
C ALA A 17 5.37 59.03 23.35
N PHE A 18 5.14 59.50 24.58
CA PHE A 18 5.30 58.67 25.78
C PHE A 18 4.27 57.53 25.85
N LEU A 19 3.01 57.79 25.47
CA LEU A 19 1.99 56.74 25.38
C LEU A 19 2.36 55.66 24.35
N PHE A 20 2.81 56.04 23.16
CA PHE A 20 3.26 55.07 22.15
C PHE A 20 4.49 54.27 22.60
N TYR A 21 5.43 54.90 23.31
CA TYR A 21 6.59 54.21 23.86
C TYR A 21 6.19 53.24 24.98
N PHE A 22 5.21 53.61 25.82
CA PHE A 22 4.69 52.76 26.88
C PHE A 22 3.96 51.53 26.29
N PHE A 23 3.09 51.72 25.30
CA PHE A 23 2.43 50.61 24.60
C PHE A 23 3.42 49.72 23.83
N TYR A 24 4.50 50.28 23.29
CA TYR A 24 5.57 49.50 22.65
C TYR A 24 6.33 48.63 23.66
N LEU A 25 6.61 49.14 24.86
CA LEU A 25 7.24 48.38 25.94
C LEU A 25 6.30 47.31 26.52
N GLU A 26 5.02 47.61 26.71
CA GLU A 26 4.00 46.64 27.14
C GLU A 26 3.84 45.51 26.11
N SER A 27 3.80 45.83 24.81
CA SER A 27 3.74 44.82 23.75
C SER A 27 4.97 43.91 23.73
N ARG A 28 6.15 44.42 24.08
CA ARG A 28 7.37 43.59 24.22
C ARG A 28 7.40 42.76 25.50
N ALA A 29 6.78 43.23 26.58
CA ALA A 29 6.66 42.47 27.82
C ALA A 29 5.67 41.29 27.66
N ILE A 30 4.52 41.53 27.03
CA ILE A 30 3.52 40.48 26.72
C ILE A 30 4.12 39.40 25.78
N ASN A 31 4.91 39.80 24.78
CA ASN A 31 5.59 38.85 23.89
C ASN A 31 6.70 38.01 24.56
N LYS A 32 7.19 38.39 25.75
CA LYS A 32 8.19 37.62 26.49
C LYS A 32 7.56 36.60 27.43
N ASP A 33 6.42 36.93 28.03
CA ASP A 33 5.73 36.02 28.96
C ASP A 33 4.91 34.95 28.23
N ASP A 34 4.46 35.20 26.99
CA ASP A 34 3.85 34.17 26.13
C ASP A 34 4.87 33.19 25.49
N GLN A 35 6.17 33.48 25.56
CA GLN A 35 7.22 32.56 25.07
C GLN A 35 7.73 31.58 26.13
N VAL A 36 7.30 31.69 27.39
CA VAL A 36 7.81 30.86 28.50
C VAL A 36 6.80 29.81 28.99
N VAL A 37 5.57 29.76 28.45
CA VAL A 37 4.55 28.80 28.89
C VAL A 37 4.00 27.94 27.75
N ILE A 38 4.86 27.22 27.02
CA ILE A 38 4.54 25.86 26.50
C ILE A 38 5.87 25.07 26.36
N LYS A 39 6.41 24.57 27.47
CA LYS A 39 7.40 23.48 27.42
C LYS A 39 7.31 22.60 28.67
N ALA A 40 6.11 22.09 28.88
CA ALA A 40 5.84 20.93 29.71
C ALA A 40 4.69 20.11 29.08
N GLY A 41 4.70 20.00 27.75
CA GLY A 41 4.02 18.94 27.04
C GLY A 41 4.99 17.77 26.93
N ASN A 42 4.54 16.60 27.30
CA ASN A 42 5.25 15.35 27.07
C ASN A 42 5.25 15.11 25.55
N ASP A 43 6.16 15.75 24.80
CA ASP A 43 6.29 15.63 23.35
C ASP A 43 6.77 14.21 23.01
N GLN A 44 5.85 13.25 23.12
CA GLN A 44 6.05 11.97 22.48
C GLN A 44 6.01 12.22 20.99
N ASN A 45 7.17 12.11 20.33
CA ASN A 45 7.25 12.16 18.87
C ASN A 45 6.17 11.26 18.27
N GLU A 46 5.23 11.87 17.52
CA GLU A 46 4.11 11.15 16.91
C GLU A 46 4.56 10.21 15.78
N TYR A 47 5.78 10.37 15.29
CA TYR A 47 6.40 9.56 14.26
C TYR A 47 7.92 9.61 14.34
N ILE A 48 8.55 8.68 13.61
CA ILE A 48 10.00 8.64 13.38
C ILE A 48 10.29 8.94 11.92
N ASN A 49 11.25 9.81 11.64
CA ASN A 49 11.79 9.97 10.29
C ASN A 49 13.02 9.07 10.10
N VAL A 50 13.16 8.46 8.93
CA VAL A 50 14.25 7.51 8.67
C VAL A 50 15.63 8.18 8.52
N ASP A 51 15.66 9.49 8.27
CA ASP A 51 16.90 10.29 8.21
C ASP A 51 17.60 10.39 9.57
N GLU A 52 16.85 10.37 10.68
CA GLU A 52 17.38 10.25 12.05
C GLU A 52 18.22 8.97 12.26
N PHE A 53 18.00 7.96 11.41
CA PHE A 53 18.71 6.67 11.42
C PHE A 53 19.74 6.57 10.29
N GLY A 54 19.96 7.66 9.54
CA GLY A 54 20.96 7.73 8.47
C GLY A 54 20.47 7.30 7.09
N ALA A 55 19.17 7.05 6.90
CA ALA A 55 18.62 6.81 5.56
C ALA A 55 18.58 8.14 4.80
N ASN A 56 19.35 8.23 3.71
CA ASN A 56 19.51 9.49 3.00
C ASN A 56 18.41 9.67 1.94
N GLY A 57 18.25 8.68 1.07
CA GLY A 57 17.33 8.70 -0.06
C GLY A 57 17.67 9.70 -1.18
N GLU A 58 18.81 10.39 -1.10
CA GLU A 58 19.31 11.29 -2.16
C GLU A 58 20.69 10.85 -2.69
N ASP A 59 21.24 9.75 -2.17
CA ASP A 59 22.45 9.12 -2.67
C ASP A 59 22.18 7.69 -3.15
N SER A 60 23.21 7.02 -3.68
CA SER A 60 23.10 5.66 -4.23
C SER A 60 23.49 4.57 -3.21
N LYS A 61 23.40 4.87 -1.90
CA LYS A 61 23.79 3.94 -0.84
C LYS A 61 22.61 3.13 -0.36
N ASP A 62 22.90 1.96 0.21
CA ASP A 62 21.89 1.07 0.78
C ASP A 62 21.29 1.66 2.06
N ASP A 63 20.01 2.00 2.02
CA ASP A 63 19.22 2.53 3.13
C ASP A 63 18.51 1.43 3.94
N SER A 64 18.58 0.16 3.51
CA SER A 64 17.85 -0.96 4.13
C SER A 64 18.06 -1.05 5.64
N LYS A 65 19.31 -0.89 6.11
CA LYS A 65 19.63 -1.00 7.54
C LYS A 65 19.00 0.14 8.35
N SER A 66 19.18 1.38 7.89
CA SER A 66 18.67 2.57 8.56
C SER A 66 17.14 2.60 8.63
N ILE A 67 16.46 2.24 7.54
CA ILE A 67 14.99 2.13 7.53
C ILE A 67 14.52 1.03 8.49
N GLN A 68 15.19 -0.12 8.52
CA GLN A 68 14.82 -1.19 9.45
C GLN A 68 15.05 -0.80 10.92
N GLU A 69 16.12 -0.06 11.22
CA GLU A 69 16.39 0.47 12.57
C GLU A 69 15.29 1.44 13.02
N ALA A 70 14.85 2.34 12.12
CA ALA A 70 13.73 3.24 12.40
C ALA A 70 12.41 2.49 12.69
N ILE A 71 12.11 1.44 11.90
CA ILE A 71 10.94 0.56 12.12
C ILE A 71 11.01 -0.12 13.49
N ASN A 72 12.16 -0.70 13.83
CA ASN A 72 12.35 -1.40 15.09
C ASN A 72 12.24 -0.42 16.29
N TYR A 73 12.84 0.76 16.16
CA TYR A 73 12.78 1.79 17.20
C TYR A 73 11.35 2.30 17.41
N SER A 74 10.62 2.60 16.32
CA SER A 74 9.22 3.05 16.40
C SER A 74 8.34 2.04 17.14
N GLN A 75 8.59 0.74 16.96
CA GLN A 75 7.91 -0.31 17.71
C GLN A 75 8.33 -0.34 19.19
N SER A 76 9.63 -0.41 19.50
CA SER A 76 10.11 -0.53 20.88
C SER A 76 9.77 0.68 21.74
N SER A 77 9.72 1.85 21.12
CA SER A 77 9.37 3.13 21.75
C SER A 77 7.87 3.41 21.76
N LYS A 78 7.04 2.50 21.23
CA LYS A 78 5.57 2.60 21.16
C LYS A 78 5.05 3.83 20.39
N ILE A 79 5.82 4.30 19.42
CA ILE A 79 5.44 5.42 18.54
C ILE A 79 4.50 4.93 17.43
N GLY A 80 4.80 3.77 16.84
CA GLY A 80 3.91 3.09 15.89
C GLY A 80 3.81 3.72 14.50
N LYS A 81 4.60 4.75 14.19
CA LYS A 81 4.67 5.39 12.87
C LYS A 81 6.10 5.69 12.45
N VAL A 82 6.42 5.40 11.20
CA VAL A 82 7.69 5.72 10.52
C VAL A 82 7.38 6.43 9.20
N LYS A 83 8.10 7.51 8.90
CA LYS A 83 7.90 8.31 7.69
C LYS A 83 9.12 8.34 6.79
N LEU A 84 8.87 8.24 5.48
CA LEU A 84 9.86 8.46 4.41
C LEU A 84 9.35 9.59 3.50
N LEU A 85 9.78 10.82 3.77
CA LEU A 85 9.23 12.02 3.13
C LEU A 85 10.21 12.67 2.15
N GLY A 86 9.74 13.70 1.44
CA GLY A 86 10.61 14.58 0.63
C GLY A 86 10.81 14.16 -0.83
N ASN A 87 10.00 13.26 -1.38
CA ASN A 87 10.12 12.77 -2.78
C ASN A 87 11.51 12.14 -3.05
N LYS A 88 12.04 11.45 -2.04
CA LYS A 88 13.36 10.81 -2.05
C LYS A 88 13.33 9.42 -2.68
N ASN A 89 14.49 8.91 -3.08
CA ASN A 89 14.69 7.59 -3.66
C ASN A 89 15.58 6.75 -2.73
N TYR A 90 14.95 5.95 -1.86
CA TYR A 90 15.69 5.11 -0.92
C TYR A 90 16.06 3.78 -1.57
N ILE A 91 17.34 3.40 -1.51
CA ILE A 91 17.82 2.14 -2.11
C ILE A 91 17.73 1.02 -1.08
N LEU A 92 17.12 -0.10 -1.47
CA LEU A 92 17.08 -1.31 -0.67
C LEU A 92 17.94 -2.40 -1.32
N ARG A 93 18.94 -2.90 -0.60
CA ARG A 93 19.67 -4.14 -0.98
C ARG A 93 19.34 -5.32 -0.07
N LYS A 94 18.47 -5.10 0.92
CA LYS A 94 17.91 -6.13 1.81
C LYS A 94 16.44 -5.86 2.09
N GLY A 95 15.71 -6.93 2.36
CA GLY A 95 14.28 -6.86 2.69
C GLY A 95 14.01 -6.21 4.04
N LEU A 96 12.90 -5.50 4.12
CA LEU A 96 12.36 -4.91 5.33
C LEU A 96 11.31 -5.83 5.95
N VAL A 97 11.27 -5.85 7.29
CA VAL A 97 10.20 -6.43 8.07
C VAL A 97 9.46 -5.29 8.75
N LEU A 98 8.26 -4.99 8.25
CA LEU A 98 7.37 -4.05 8.90
C LEU A 98 6.70 -4.76 10.09
N VAL A 99 7.19 -4.44 11.28
CA VAL A 99 6.83 -5.14 12.52
C VAL A 99 5.43 -4.79 12.99
N GLU A 100 4.86 -5.63 13.87
CA GLU A 100 3.50 -5.47 14.36
C GLU A 100 3.28 -4.10 15.01
N GLY A 101 2.22 -3.42 14.59
CA GLY A 101 1.78 -2.13 15.13
C GLY A 101 2.45 -0.90 14.51
N VAL A 102 3.29 -1.06 13.48
CA VAL A 102 3.99 0.07 12.83
C VAL A 102 3.35 0.40 11.48
N GLU A 103 3.01 1.67 11.28
CA GLU A 103 2.69 2.26 9.97
C GLU A 103 3.96 2.78 9.29
N LEU A 104 4.18 2.40 8.03
CA LEU A 104 5.16 2.98 7.13
C LEU A 104 4.46 3.96 6.18
N GLU A 105 4.65 5.25 6.40
CA GLU A 105 4.02 6.33 5.63
C GLU A 105 5.05 6.97 4.69
N LEU A 106 4.86 6.85 3.39
CA LEU A 106 5.73 7.45 2.39
C LEU A 106 5.14 8.78 1.87
N GLY A 107 6.01 9.65 1.36
CA GLY A 107 5.60 10.75 0.49
C GLY A 107 5.03 10.22 -0.83
N GLN A 108 4.13 10.98 -1.47
CA GLN A 108 3.44 10.55 -2.70
C GLN A 108 4.41 10.16 -3.84
N ASN A 109 5.52 10.88 -3.99
CA ASN A 109 6.55 10.58 -4.99
C ASN A 109 7.83 9.99 -4.37
N THR A 110 7.78 9.58 -3.09
CA THR A 110 8.91 8.90 -2.46
C THR A 110 8.99 7.47 -2.98
N LYS A 111 10.21 7.02 -3.32
CA LYS A 111 10.46 5.70 -3.88
C LYS A 111 11.27 4.81 -2.94
N LEU A 112 10.94 3.52 -2.93
CA LEU A 112 11.83 2.45 -2.50
C LEU A 112 12.33 1.71 -3.74
N ILE A 113 13.62 1.82 -4.05
CA ILE A 113 14.24 1.16 -5.20
C ILE A 113 14.87 -0.15 -4.71
N ILE A 114 14.39 -1.27 -5.24
CA ILE A 114 14.78 -2.62 -4.84
C ILE A 114 15.89 -3.11 -5.78
N GLU A 115 17.10 -3.21 -5.23
CA GLU A 115 18.32 -3.68 -5.89
C GLU A 115 18.74 -5.04 -5.33
N GLY A 116 18.09 -6.11 -5.80
CA GLY A 116 18.46 -7.47 -5.44
C GLY A 116 17.28 -8.43 -5.54
N ASN A 117 17.57 -9.73 -5.55
CA ASN A 117 16.56 -10.78 -5.50
C ASN A 117 16.24 -11.21 -4.07
N PHE A 118 15.40 -10.44 -3.38
CA PHE A 118 14.93 -10.74 -2.02
C PHE A 118 13.47 -10.29 -1.87
N ARG A 119 12.79 -10.77 -0.83
CA ARG A 119 11.45 -10.29 -0.48
C ARG A 119 11.55 -8.87 0.08
N ALA A 120 10.99 -7.89 -0.62
CA ALA A 120 11.26 -6.48 -0.32
C ALA A 120 10.64 -6.03 1.00
N ILE A 121 9.36 -6.33 1.23
CA ILE A 121 8.65 -5.97 2.46
C ILE A 121 7.81 -7.14 2.95
N LYS A 122 8.13 -7.65 4.15
CA LYS A 122 7.25 -8.55 4.90
C LYS A 122 6.42 -7.74 5.88
N VAL A 123 5.10 -7.80 5.76
CA VAL A 123 4.15 -7.09 6.62
C VAL A 123 3.64 -8.01 7.72
N LYS A 124 3.83 -7.62 8.98
CA LYS A 124 3.26 -8.33 10.13
C LYS A 124 1.85 -7.81 10.46
N LYS A 125 1.14 -8.56 11.30
CA LYS A 125 -0.20 -8.20 11.80
C LYS A 125 -0.18 -6.79 12.40
N ASN A 126 -1.23 -6.01 12.15
CA ASN A 126 -1.43 -4.63 12.60
C ASN A 126 -0.42 -3.61 12.05
N ALA A 127 0.40 -3.99 11.08
CA ALA A 127 1.29 -3.07 10.40
C ALA A 127 0.66 -2.58 9.10
N SER A 128 0.96 -1.36 8.66
CA SER A 128 0.33 -0.75 7.49
C SER A 128 1.30 0.03 6.61
N ILE A 129 0.98 0.14 5.32
CA ILE A 129 1.75 0.94 4.36
C ILE A 129 0.80 1.95 3.73
N THR A 130 1.21 3.22 3.73
CA THR A 130 0.45 4.31 3.13
C THR A 130 1.33 5.08 2.16
N ASN A 131 0.84 5.25 0.92
CA ASN A 131 1.52 5.92 -0.19
C ASN A 131 2.82 5.25 -0.66
N GLY A 132 3.49 5.88 -1.62
CA GLY A 132 4.82 5.54 -2.07
C GLY A 132 4.87 4.71 -3.34
N ILE A 133 6.07 4.64 -3.91
CA ILE A 133 6.37 3.93 -5.15
C ILE A 133 7.47 2.91 -4.88
N PHE A 134 7.22 1.63 -5.16
CA PHE A 134 8.20 0.56 -4.99
C PHE A 134 8.68 0.11 -6.37
N GLU A 135 9.95 0.35 -6.69
CA GLU A 135 10.53 0.08 -8.00
C GLU A 135 11.52 -1.08 -7.93
N VAL A 136 11.27 -2.16 -8.66
CA VAL A 136 12.22 -3.25 -8.83
C VAL A 136 13.15 -2.93 -10.01
N ALA A 137 14.41 -2.64 -9.70
CA ALA A 137 15.43 -2.32 -10.69
C ALA A 137 16.26 -3.54 -11.13
N ASP A 138 16.31 -4.59 -10.31
CA ASP A 138 17.12 -5.78 -10.59
C ASP A 138 16.41 -6.77 -11.55
N THR A 139 17.04 -7.04 -12.70
CA THR A 139 16.54 -7.98 -13.73
C THR A 139 16.51 -9.45 -13.28
N SER A 140 17.22 -9.78 -12.20
CA SER A 140 17.24 -11.10 -11.57
C SER A 140 16.13 -11.28 -10.53
N PHE A 141 15.43 -10.21 -10.14
CA PHE A 141 14.38 -10.25 -9.12
C PHE A 141 13.34 -11.33 -9.45
N ASN A 142 13.13 -12.26 -8.53
CA ASN A 142 12.12 -13.29 -8.64
C ASN A 142 11.56 -13.63 -7.25
N SER A 143 11.17 -12.59 -6.53
CA SER A 143 10.63 -12.66 -5.18
C SER A 143 9.32 -11.86 -5.08
N ASP A 144 8.84 -11.63 -3.87
CA ASP A 144 7.66 -10.82 -3.57
C ASP A 144 8.05 -9.40 -3.17
N VAL A 145 7.39 -8.37 -3.72
CA VAL A 145 7.60 -6.99 -3.26
C VAL A 145 6.91 -6.79 -1.91
N ILE A 146 5.59 -7.02 -1.84
CA ILE A 146 4.83 -7.00 -0.60
C ILE A 146 4.35 -8.41 -0.29
N TYR A 147 4.67 -8.90 0.91
CA TYR A 147 4.32 -10.25 1.34
C TYR A 147 3.68 -10.28 2.73
N LEU A 148 2.53 -10.95 2.81
CA LEU A 148 1.82 -11.24 4.05
C LEU A 148 1.83 -12.74 4.30
N ASP A 149 2.18 -13.13 5.52
CA ASP A 149 2.27 -14.53 5.95
C ASP A 149 1.12 -14.86 6.90
N GLY A 150 0.24 -15.78 6.51
CA GLY A 150 -0.89 -16.23 7.31
C GLY A 150 -0.49 -16.82 8.66
N LYS A 151 0.80 -17.11 8.89
CA LYS A 151 1.35 -17.40 10.23
C LYS A 151 1.01 -16.31 11.25
N GLU A 152 0.91 -15.06 10.81
CA GLU A 152 0.59 -13.89 11.64
C GLU A 152 -0.89 -13.82 12.04
N LYS A 153 -1.77 -14.64 11.42
CA LYS A 153 -3.19 -14.79 11.78
C LYS A 153 -3.98 -13.48 11.71
N PHE A 154 -4.17 -12.94 10.50
CA PHE A 154 -4.89 -11.70 10.29
C PHE A 154 -6.41 -11.92 10.33
N TRP A 155 -7.13 -11.11 11.13
CA TRP A 155 -8.58 -11.23 11.31
C TRP A 155 -9.28 -9.87 11.25
N SER A 156 -10.60 -9.84 11.49
CA SER A 156 -11.47 -8.67 11.32
C SER A 156 -11.12 -7.45 12.18
N TRP A 157 -10.43 -7.62 13.31
CA TRP A 157 -9.97 -6.52 14.16
C TRP A 157 -8.51 -6.12 13.89
N ALA A 158 -7.83 -6.77 12.94
CA ALA A 158 -6.47 -6.40 12.58
C ALA A 158 -6.47 -5.06 11.84
N ARG A 159 -5.54 -4.17 12.20
CA ARG A 159 -5.39 -2.85 11.56
C ARG A 159 -4.45 -2.86 10.35
N THR A 160 -4.25 -4.04 9.76
CA THR A 160 -3.33 -4.21 8.64
C THR A 160 -3.99 -3.66 7.38
N GLN A 161 -3.33 -2.71 6.72
CA GLN A 161 -3.86 -2.07 5.52
C GLN A 161 -2.72 -1.62 4.61
N ILE A 162 -2.96 -1.67 3.30
CA ILE A 162 -2.02 -1.20 2.28
C ILE A 162 -2.80 -0.29 1.35
N GLN A 163 -2.41 0.97 1.30
CA GLN A 163 -3.18 2.02 0.65
C GLN A 163 -2.31 2.91 -0.22
N ASN A 164 -2.79 3.17 -1.44
CA ASN A 164 -2.20 4.15 -2.36
C ASN A 164 -0.74 3.84 -2.73
N VAL A 165 -0.41 2.57 -2.94
CA VAL A 165 0.95 2.12 -3.27
C VAL A 165 1.05 1.82 -4.76
N THR A 166 2.09 2.35 -5.41
CA THR A 166 2.47 1.97 -6.77
C THR A 166 3.66 1.01 -6.72
N ILE A 167 3.59 -0.13 -7.42
CA ILE A 167 4.65 -1.13 -7.50
C ILE A 167 5.01 -1.34 -8.97
N LEU A 168 6.25 -1.05 -9.35
CA LEU A 168 6.71 -1.11 -10.74
C LEU A 168 7.90 -2.05 -10.85
N ASN A 169 7.87 -2.96 -11.80
CA ASN A 169 9.07 -3.67 -12.23
C ASN A 169 9.71 -2.93 -13.41
N ILE A 170 10.56 -1.95 -13.09
CA ILE A 170 11.23 -1.13 -14.09
C ILE A 170 12.39 -1.85 -14.78
N SER A 171 12.81 -3.01 -14.26
CA SER A 171 13.85 -3.84 -14.88
C SER A 171 13.44 -4.44 -16.23
N GLY A 172 12.15 -4.49 -16.54
CA GLY A 172 11.60 -5.12 -17.75
C GLY A 172 11.63 -6.65 -17.74
N SER A 173 12.04 -7.28 -16.63
CA SER A 173 12.23 -8.73 -16.53
C SER A 173 10.93 -9.54 -16.51
N HIS A 174 9.79 -8.93 -16.15
CA HIS A 174 8.51 -9.63 -15.97
C HIS A 174 8.56 -10.79 -14.98
N LYS A 175 9.46 -10.71 -13.99
CA LYS A 175 9.63 -11.69 -12.93
C LYS A 175 9.06 -11.19 -11.61
N GLY A 176 8.95 -12.11 -10.64
CA GLY A 176 8.49 -11.79 -9.29
C GLY A 176 6.98 -11.53 -9.15
N THR A 177 6.58 -11.18 -7.94
CA THR A 177 5.19 -10.91 -7.54
C THR A 177 5.06 -9.53 -6.89
N GLY A 178 4.07 -8.74 -7.30
CA GLY A 178 3.80 -7.44 -6.67
C GLY A 178 3.26 -7.57 -5.25
N LEU A 179 2.10 -8.22 -5.10
CA LEU A 179 1.45 -8.47 -3.80
C LEU A 179 1.20 -9.97 -3.62
N HIS A 180 1.66 -10.55 -2.50
CA HIS A 180 1.49 -11.96 -2.20
C HIS A 180 0.94 -12.18 -0.79
N LEU A 181 -0.25 -12.80 -0.71
CA LEU A 181 -0.86 -13.32 0.50
C LEU A 181 -0.64 -14.84 0.51
N TYR A 182 0.06 -15.34 1.53
CA TYR A 182 0.41 -16.76 1.63
C TYR A 182 -0.09 -17.38 2.92
N ALA A 183 -0.83 -18.49 2.84
CA ALA A 183 -1.24 -19.29 3.99
C ALA A 183 -1.02 -20.78 3.69
N GLY A 184 0.03 -21.39 4.25
CA GLY A 184 0.35 -22.79 3.96
C GLY A 184 0.64 -23.67 5.17
N GLY A 185 0.47 -23.16 6.39
CA GLY A 185 0.72 -23.90 7.63
C GLY A 185 -0.54 -24.17 8.44
N PRO A 186 -0.48 -25.07 9.43
CA PRO A 186 -1.62 -25.43 10.25
C PRO A 186 -2.17 -24.21 11.03
N GLY A 187 -3.40 -23.79 10.73
CA GLY A 187 -4.04 -22.63 11.35
C GLY A 187 -3.50 -21.28 10.86
N HIS A 188 -2.85 -21.24 9.69
CA HIS A 188 -2.43 -19.99 9.05
C HIS A 188 -3.61 -19.35 8.34
N PHE A 189 -3.85 -18.05 8.54
CA PHE A 189 -4.92 -17.38 7.83
C PHE A 189 -4.69 -15.88 7.61
N ILE A 190 -5.30 -15.39 6.54
CA ILE A 190 -5.37 -13.96 6.20
C ILE A 190 -6.81 -13.61 5.85
N SER A 191 -7.50 -12.89 6.73
CA SER A 191 -8.90 -12.56 6.53
C SER A 191 -9.26 -11.13 6.85
N PHE A 192 -10.22 -10.62 6.08
CA PHE A 192 -10.88 -9.33 6.28
C PHE A 192 -9.96 -8.11 6.19
N LEU A 193 -8.81 -8.25 5.51
CA LEU A 193 -7.91 -7.12 5.25
C LEU A 193 -8.41 -6.28 4.08
N ASN A 194 -8.05 -4.99 4.10
CA ASN A 194 -8.32 -4.05 3.03
C ASN A 194 -7.02 -3.64 2.35
N PHE A 195 -7.01 -3.75 1.03
CA PHE A 195 -5.99 -3.23 0.14
C PHE A 195 -6.68 -2.25 -0.81
N SER A 196 -6.16 -1.03 -0.95
CA SER A 196 -6.86 -0.02 -1.75
C SER A 196 -5.94 0.88 -2.58
N ASN A 197 -6.41 1.27 -3.76
CA ASN A 197 -5.76 2.21 -4.65
C ASN A 197 -4.33 1.78 -5.03
N MET A 198 -4.14 0.49 -5.32
CA MET A 198 -2.84 -0.06 -5.67
C MET A 198 -2.65 -0.11 -7.19
N LYS A 199 -1.44 0.21 -7.65
CA LYS A 199 -1.03 0.07 -9.06
C LYS A 199 0.13 -0.90 -9.12
N ILE A 200 0.06 -1.94 -9.95
CA ILE A 200 1.12 -2.96 -10.04
C ILE A 200 1.43 -3.20 -11.52
N ALA A 201 2.69 -3.02 -11.92
CA ALA A 201 3.09 -3.10 -13.32
C ALA A 201 4.35 -3.93 -13.59
N GLY A 202 4.34 -4.71 -14.67
CA GLY A 202 5.54 -5.38 -15.21
C GLY A 202 5.99 -6.64 -14.45
N PHE A 203 5.11 -7.29 -13.69
CA PHE A 203 5.46 -8.49 -12.89
C PHE A 203 5.04 -9.79 -13.56
N HIS A 204 5.64 -10.90 -13.11
CA HIS A 204 5.13 -12.21 -13.48
C HIS A 204 3.72 -12.44 -12.91
N THR A 205 3.52 -12.02 -11.66
CA THR A 205 2.21 -12.04 -11.01
C THR A 205 1.93 -10.69 -10.36
N GLY A 206 0.83 -10.03 -10.70
CA GLY A 206 0.45 -8.78 -10.04
C GLY A 206 0.04 -9.03 -8.59
N VAL A 207 -1.04 -9.79 -8.42
CA VAL A 207 -1.60 -10.18 -7.12
C VAL A 207 -1.69 -11.70 -7.01
N LYS A 208 -1.14 -12.26 -5.94
CA LYS A 208 -1.14 -13.70 -5.67
C LYS A 208 -1.77 -14.00 -4.32
N LEU A 209 -2.79 -14.87 -4.32
CA LEU A 209 -3.37 -15.46 -3.11
C LEU A 209 -3.06 -16.95 -3.14
N GLU A 210 -2.28 -17.45 -2.19
CA GLU A 210 -1.84 -18.84 -2.17
C GLU A 210 -2.17 -19.50 -0.82
N ALA A 211 -3.22 -20.33 -0.82
CA ALA A 211 -3.59 -21.18 0.30
C ALA A 211 -3.17 -22.63 0.01
N LYS A 212 -2.19 -23.16 0.76
CA LYS A 212 -1.69 -24.54 0.58
C LYS A 212 -2.23 -25.47 1.64
N LYS A 213 -2.61 -26.68 1.21
CA LYS A 213 -3.01 -27.77 2.11
C LYS A 213 -1.97 -27.96 3.22
N PRO A 214 -2.31 -27.73 4.50
CA PRO A 214 -1.40 -28.01 5.59
C PRO A 214 -1.18 -29.52 5.71
N LYS A 215 -0.06 -29.94 6.32
CA LYS A 215 0.30 -31.36 6.48
C LYS A 215 -0.62 -32.13 7.44
N ASP A 216 -1.29 -31.42 8.34
CA ASP A 216 -2.17 -31.99 9.38
C ASP A 216 -3.65 -31.72 9.08
N ASN A 217 -4.57 -32.28 9.87
CA ASN A 217 -6.03 -32.06 9.77
C ASN A 217 -6.49 -30.63 10.17
N LYS A 218 -5.61 -29.64 10.08
CA LYS A 218 -5.93 -28.23 10.31
C LYS A 218 -6.25 -27.55 8.98
N TYR A 219 -6.58 -26.27 9.07
CA TYR A 219 -6.97 -25.45 7.93
C TYR A 219 -5.95 -24.35 7.70
N SER A 220 -5.87 -23.91 6.45
CA SER A 220 -5.24 -22.65 6.07
C SER A 220 -6.20 -21.92 5.14
N PHE A 221 -6.35 -20.61 5.27
CA PHE A 221 -7.29 -19.90 4.39
C PHE A 221 -6.96 -18.43 4.18
N ILE A 222 -7.38 -17.92 3.02
CA ILE A 222 -7.27 -16.50 2.66
C ILE A 222 -8.65 -16.03 2.22
N ASN A 223 -9.43 -15.50 3.17
CA ASN A 223 -10.87 -15.32 2.99
C ASN A 223 -11.35 -13.90 3.30
N GLY A 224 -12.31 -13.40 2.52
CA GLY A 224 -13.02 -12.16 2.84
C GLY A 224 -12.18 -10.89 2.76
N ASN A 225 -11.05 -10.91 2.03
CA ASN A 225 -10.21 -9.73 1.85
C ASN A 225 -10.79 -8.84 0.74
N ARG A 226 -10.56 -7.53 0.85
CA ARG A 226 -11.08 -6.53 -0.10
C ARG A 226 -9.93 -5.86 -0.83
N PHE A 227 -10.00 -5.86 -2.15
CA PHE A 227 -9.03 -5.26 -3.07
C PHE A 227 -9.76 -4.21 -3.91
N VAL A 228 -9.62 -2.94 -3.53
CA VAL A 228 -10.45 -1.85 -4.07
C VAL A 228 -9.60 -0.93 -4.94
N ASN A 229 -10.06 -0.63 -6.15
CA ASN A 229 -9.39 0.26 -7.11
C ASN A 229 -7.96 -0.17 -7.46
N PHE A 230 -7.82 -1.42 -7.93
CA PHE A 230 -6.52 -1.94 -8.38
C PHE A 230 -6.31 -1.68 -9.87
N THR A 231 -5.14 -1.16 -10.23
CA THR A 231 -4.66 -1.14 -11.62
C THR A 231 -3.55 -2.16 -11.79
N LEU A 232 -3.72 -3.10 -12.72
CA LEU A 232 -2.72 -4.11 -13.07
C LEU A 232 -2.30 -3.90 -14.52
N ASP A 233 -1.02 -3.67 -14.75
CA ASP A 233 -0.48 -3.37 -16.09
C ASP A 233 0.68 -4.29 -16.43
N ASP A 234 0.78 -4.69 -17.69
CA ASP A 234 1.90 -5.47 -18.24
C ASP A 234 2.28 -6.71 -17.40
N CYS A 235 1.30 -7.33 -16.75
CA CYS A 235 1.52 -8.50 -15.92
C CYS A 235 1.37 -9.77 -16.76
N VAL A 236 2.27 -10.75 -16.57
CA VAL A 236 2.13 -12.07 -17.21
C VAL A 236 0.88 -12.78 -16.67
N ARG A 237 0.66 -12.68 -15.36
CA ARG A 237 -0.58 -13.04 -14.66
C ARG A 237 -1.03 -11.83 -13.83
N GLY A 238 -2.23 -11.30 -14.09
CA GLY A 238 -2.75 -10.18 -13.31
C GLY A 238 -3.06 -10.61 -11.87
N ILE A 239 -4.14 -11.37 -11.69
CA ILE A 239 -4.56 -11.96 -10.42
C ILE A 239 -4.45 -13.48 -10.52
N TYR A 240 -3.80 -14.09 -9.53
CA TYR A 240 -3.67 -15.54 -9.43
C TYR A 240 -4.05 -16.03 -8.03
N ILE A 241 -5.16 -16.76 -7.94
CA ILE A 241 -5.60 -17.46 -6.74
C ILE A 241 -5.25 -18.94 -6.90
N ASN A 242 -4.56 -19.50 -5.89
CA ASN A 242 -4.18 -20.91 -5.83
C ASN A 242 -4.59 -21.51 -4.48
N SER A 243 -5.61 -22.34 -4.53
CA SER A 243 -6.35 -22.90 -3.39
C SER A 243 -7.23 -24.06 -3.86
N SER A 244 -7.92 -24.67 -2.91
CA SER A 244 -9.02 -25.61 -3.11
C SER A 244 -10.36 -24.89 -2.97
N ILE A 245 -11.44 -25.49 -3.49
CA ILE A 245 -12.82 -24.97 -3.35
C ILE A 245 -13.20 -24.75 -1.89
N THR A 246 -12.76 -25.64 -0.99
CA THR A 246 -13.06 -25.61 0.44
C THR A 246 -11.84 -26.04 1.25
N VAL A 247 -11.99 -26.06 2.58
CA VAL A 247 -11.02 -26.63 3.52
C VAL A 247 -10.45 -27.97 3.03
N PRO A 248 -9.15 -28.24 3.25
CA PRO A 248 -8.31 -27.59 4.24
C PRO A 248 -7.48 -26.39 3.76
N ASN A 249 -7.61 -25.97 2.51
CA ASN A 249 -6.88 -24.83 1.96
C ASN A 249 -7.72 -24.03 1.00
N GLU A 250 -8.54 -23.13 1.52
CA GLU A 250 -9.45 -22.33 0.70
C GLU A 250 -8.96 -20.89 0.56
N SER A 251 -9.39 -20.26 -0.53
CA SER A 251 -9.28 -18.82 -0.67
C SER A 251 -10.60 -18.32 -1.23
N SER A 252 -11.47 -17.89 -0.33
CA SER A 252 -12.89 -17.74 -0.62
C SER A 252 -13.47 -16.41 -0.15
N GLY A 253 -14.46 -15.90 -0.89
CA GLY A 253 -15.13 -14.65 -0.53
C GLY A 253 -14.25 -13.40 -0.66
N ASN A 254 -13.14 -13.45 -1.41
CA ASN A 254 -12.34 -12.25 -1.65
C ASN A 254 -13.02 -11.38 -2.70
N ASP A 255 -13.05 -10.08 -2.46
CA ASP A 255 -13.75 -9.09 -3.29
C ASP A 255 -12.75 -8.16 -3.96
N PHE A 256 -12.73 -8.18 -5.28
CA PHE A 256 -11.95 -7.27 -6.12
C PHE A 256 -12.91 -6.33 -6.84
N SER A 257 -12.90 -5.04 -6.49
CA SER A 257 -13.79 -4.01 -7.04
C SER A 257 -13.01 -2.84 -7.63
N GLY A 258 -13.56 -2.26 -8.71
CA GLY A 258 -12.91 -1.15 -9.43
C GLY A 258 -11.61 -1.56 -10.13
N LEU A 259 -11.52 -2.80 -10.64
CA LEU A 259 -10.34 -3.28 -11.36
C LEU A 259 -10.12 -2.53 -12.68
N GLN A 260 -8.86 -2.24 -12.99
CA GLN A 260 -8.38 -1.82 -14.30
C GLN A 260 -7.23 -2.74 -14.69
N ILE A 261 -7.41 -3.61 -15.67
CA ILE A 261 -6.37 -4.55 -16.09
C ILE A 261 -5.98 -4.25 -17.54
N GLN A 262 -4.75 -3.76 -17.72
CA GLN A 262 -4.18 -3.47 -19.03
C GLN A 262 -3.44 -4.69 -19.55
N ILE A 263 -3.90 -5.23 -20.69
CA ILE A 263 -3.27 -6.39 -21.34
C ILE A 263 -2.08 -5.94 -22.17
N SER A 264 -1.02 -6.74 -22.16
CA SER A 264 0.12 -6.59 -23.06
C SER A 264 0.38 -7.87 -23.84
N LYS A 265 1.37 -7.82 -24.75
CA LYS A 265 1.84 -9.01 -25.47
C LYS A 265 2.43 -10.10 -24.57
N TYR A 266 2.78 -9.77 -23.32
CA TYR A 266 3.33 -10.72 -22.34
C TYR A 266 2.26 -11.37 -21.46
N THR A 267 1.06 -10.78 -21.41
CA THR A 267 -0.03 -11.29 -20.59
C THR A 267 -0.51 -12.66 -21.09
N LYS A 268 -0.62 -13.62 -20.16
CA LYS A 268 -1.18 -14.96 -20.41
C LYS A 268 -2.56 -15.12 -19.81
N ARG A 269 -2.78 -14.52 -18.64
CA ARG A 269 -4.05 -14.53 -17.90
C ARG A 269 -4.21 -13.21 -17.16
N ALA A 270 -5.31 -12.52 -17.37
CA ALA A 270 -5.73 -11.40 -16.54
C ALA A 270 -6.09 -11.91 -15.14
N ILE A 271 -6.89 -12.97 -15.09
CA ILE A 271 -7.43 -13.54 -13.84
C ILE A 271 -7.37 -15.06 -13.95
N THR A 272 -6.89 -15.72 -12.89
CA THR A 272 -6.97 -17.18 -12.73
C THR A 272 -7.41 -17.48 -11.31
N VAL A 273 -8.52 -18.21 -11.18
CA VAL A 273 -9.23 -18.40 -9.91
C VAL A 273 -9.33 -19.87 -9.54
N SER A 274 -9.08 -20.13 -8.27
CA SER A 274 -9.55 -21.28 -7.50
C SER A 274 -10.19 -20.78 -6.21
N GLY A 275 -10.78 -21.68 -5.43
CA GLY A 275 -11.55 -21.31 -4.23
C GLY A 275 -13.00 -20.96 -4.57
N SER A 276 -13.74 -20.50 -3.56
CA SER A 276 -15.18 -20.28 -3.72
C SER A 276 -15.60 -18.84 -3.50
N ASP A 277 -16.71 -18.42 -4.10
CA ASP A 277 -17.39 -17.16 -3.75
C ASP A 277 -16.53 -15.90 -3.93
N ASN A 278 -15.46 -15.95 -4.74
CA ASN A 278 -14.65 -14.76 -5.04
C ASN A 278 -15.42 -13.85 -6.01
N LYS A 279 -15.31 -12.53 -5.82
CA LYS A 279 -15.96 -11.53 -6.68
C LYS A 279 -14.90 -10.70 -7.40
N PHE A 280 -15.12 -10.48 -8.69
CA PHE A 280 -14.31 -9.60 -9.53
C PHE A 280 -15.20 -8.62 -10.28
N GLU A 281 -14.87 -7.34 -10.22
CA GLU A 281 -15.59 -6.26 -10.89
C GLU A 281 -14.60 -5.26 -11.48
N GLY A 282 -14.66 -5.03 -12.79
CA GLY A 282 -13.90 -3.97 -13.45
C GLY A 282 -13.72 -4.13 -14.96
N VAL A 283 -12.74 -3.42 -15.51
CA VAL A 283 -12.47 -3.34 -16.96
C VAL A 283 -11.14 -3.99 -17.31
N ILE A 284 -11.15 -4.81 -18.36
CA ILE A 284 -9.98 -5.44 -18.96
C ILE A 284 -9.78 -4.85 -20.35
N TRP A 285 -8.67 -4.15 -20.53
CA TRP A 285 -8.36 -3.37 -21.72
C TRP A 285 -7.52 -4.16 -22.71
N ASP A 286 -7.64 -3.82 -23.99
CA ASP A 286 -6.73 -4.25 -25.06
C ASP A 286 -6.55 -5.77 -25.24
N VAL A 287 -7.61 -6.55 -24.95
CA VAL A 287 -7.63 -8.00 -25.20
C VAL A 287 -7.33 -8.38 -26.64
N HIS A 288 -7.60 -7.48 -27.60
CA HIS A 288 -7.31 -7.65 -29.02
C HIS A 288 -5.80 -7.81 -29.32
N ILE A 289 -4.91 -7.38 -28.43
CA ILE A 289 -3.45 -7.58 -28.56
C ILE A 289 -3.09 -9.07 -28.53
N LEU A 290 -3.89 -9.90 -27.83
CA LEU A 290 -3.70 -11.34 -27.76
C LEU A 290 -4.29 -11.99 -29.00
N LYS A 291 -3.44 -12.22 -30.00
CA LYS A 291 -3.81 -12.89 -31.26
C LYS A 291 -4.55 -14.22 -30.99
N ASN A 292 -5.65 -14.46 -31.72
CA ASN A 292 -6.48 -15.67 -31.75
C ASN A 292 -7.39 -15.93 -30.52
N HIS A 293 -8.10 -14.93 -29.99
CA HIS A 293 -9.14 -15.09 -28.94
C HIS A 293 -8.75 -16.09 -27.84
N LYS A 294 -7.57 -15.89 -27.24
CA LYS A 294 -7.16 -16.75 -26.11
C LYS A 294 -7.99 -16.34 -24.91
N SER A 295 -8.56 -17.31 -24.18
CA SER A 295 -9.16 -17.02 -22.88
C SER A 295 -8.14 -16.27 -22.04
N VAL A 296 -8.51 -15.10 -21.53
CA VAL A 296 -7.69 -14.29 -20.62
C VAL A 296 -8.09 -14.49 -19.18
N ILE A 297 -9.28 -15.05 -18.97
CA ILE A 297 -9.79 -15.42 -17.66
C ILE A 297 -9.88 -16.94 -17.59
N GLU A 298 -9.52 -17.47 -16.43
CA GLU A 298 -9.66 -18.87 -16.12
C GLU A 298 -10.31 -19.06 -14.75
N PHE A 299 -11.47 -19.69 -14.75
CA PHE A 299 -12.05 -20.33 -13.57
C PHE A 299 -11.59 -21.79 -13.62
N SER A 300 -10.69 -22.16 -12.70
CA SER A 300 -10.09 -23.49 -12.69
C SER A 300 -11.11 -24.57 -12.29
N GLN A 301 -10.74 -25.84 -12.46
CA GLN A 301 -11.54 -26.95 -11.92
C GLN A 301 -11.76 -26.88 -10.40
N ASN A 302 -10.94 -26.10 -9.70
CA ASN A 302 -11.02 -25.88 -8.27
C ASN A 302 -11.68 -24.52 -7.93
N SER A 303 -12.49 -23.94 -8.82
CA SER A 303 -13.30 -22.76 -8.50
C SER A 303 -14.78 -23.09 -8.41
N MET A 304 -15.48 -22.40 -7.51
CA MET A 304 -16.92 -22.57 -7.34
C MET A 304 -17.60 -21.24 -7.00
N ARG A 305 -18.79 -20.97 -7.55
CA ARG A 305 -19.58 -19.75 -7.23
C ARG A 305 -18.81 -18.44 -7.34
N THR A 306 -17.76 -18.40 -8.17
CA THR A 306 -17.01 -17.17 -8.44
C THR A 306 -17.82 -16.29 -9.38
N SER A 307 -17.83 -14.99 -9.11
CA SER A 307 -18.53 -14.00 -9.91
C SER A 307 -17.58 -13.04 -10.60
N LEU A 308 -17.85 -12.76 -11.87
CA LEU A 308 -17.15 -11.77 -12.67
C LEU A 308 -18.14 -10.81 -13.34
N GLU A 309 -17.97 -9.52 -13.08
CA GLU A 309 -18.61 -8.44 -13.82
C GLU A 309 -17.54 -7.66 -14.59
N SER A 310 -17.55 -7.77 -15.93
CA SER A 310 -16.54 -7.13 -16.77
C SER A 310 -17.05 -6.75 -18.15
N ASN A 311 -16.23 -6.03 -18.92
CA ASN A 311 -16.49 -5.72 -20.33
C ASN A 311 -16.26 -6.91 -21.29
N LEU A 312 -15.82 -8.07 -20.81
CA LEU A 312 -15.49 -9.23 -21.66
C LEU A 312 -16.67 -10.19 -21.78
N THR A 313 -16.89 -10.70 -22.98
CA THR A 313 -17.81 -11.80 -23.25
C THR A 313 -17.22 -13.15 -22.81
N SER A 314 -18.07 -14.17 -22.72
CA SER A 314 -17.72 -15.56 -22.38
C SER A 314 -16.66 -16.18 -23.28
N GLU A 315 -16.45 -15.69 -24.50
CA GLU A 315 -15.40 -16.20 -25.40
C GLU A 315 -13.98 -15.99 -24.82
N TYR A 316 -13.81 -14.99 -23.96
CA TYR A 316 -12.54 -14.70 -23.28
C TYR A 316 -12.37 -15.47 -21.96
N ILE A 317 -13.35 -16.31 -21.60
CA ILE A 317 -13.42 -16.99 -20.31
C ILE A 317 -13.34 -18.49 -20.53
N GLN A 318 -12.36 -19.11 -19.86
CA GLN A 318 -12.31 -20.55 -19.73
C GLN A 318 -12.87 -20.92 -18.35
N ASP A 319 -14.06 -21.49 -18.31
CA ASP A 319 -14.67 -21.98 -17.07
C ASP A 319 -14.62 -23.51 -17.01
N LYS A 320 -13.90 -24.02 -16.00
CA LYS A 320 -13.79 -25.45 -15.67
C LYS A 320 -14.39 -25.76 -14.30
N GLY A 321 -14.86 -24.74 -13.58
CA GLY A 321 -15.34 -24.87 -12.22
C GLY A 321 -16.84 -25.10 -12.16
N GLU A 322 -17.41 -24.89 -10.99
CA GLU A 322 -18.83 -25.19 -10.72
C GLU A 322 -19.61 -23.94 -10.31
N LEU A 323 -20.76 -23.70 -10.95
CA LEU A 323 -21.66 -22.60 -10.60
C LEU A 323 -21.00 -21.21 -10.63
N ASN A 324 -19.92 -21.03 -11.39
CA ASN A 324 -19.37 -19.71 -11.62
C ASN A 324 -20.29 -18.94 -12.56
N TYR A 325 -20.23 -17.62 -12.45
CA TYR A 325 -21.08 -16.73 -13.23
C TYR A 325 -20.25 -15.55 -13.72
N ASN A 326 -20.44 -15.22 -14.99
CA ASN A 326 -19.94 -14.00 -15.58
C ASN A 326 -21.11 -13.16 -16.11
N SER A 327 -20.95 -11.84 -16.08
CA SER A 327 -21.82 -10.94 -16.81
C SER A 327 -21.05 -9.83 -17.50
N SER A 328 -21.51 -9.48 -18.69
CA SER A 328 -20.98 -8.37 -19.46
C SER A 328 -22.10 -7.54 -20.09
N PRO A 329 -21.93 -6.22 -20.25
CA PRO A 329 -22.90 -5.39 -20.96
C PRO A 329 -23.16 -5.86 -22.40
N GLU A 330 -22.13 -6.38 -23.08
CA GLU A 330 -22.25 -6.87 -24.46
C GLU A 330 -23.11 -8.13 -24.56
N GLU A 331 -22.98 -9.08 -23.63
CA GLU A 331 -23.81 -10.29 -23.62
C GLU A 331 -25.26 -10.01 -23.21
N LYS A 332 -25.49 -9.03 -22.34
CA LYS A 332 -26.84 -8.61 -21.93
C LYS A 332 -27.63 -7.92 -23.05
N ALA A 333 -26.93 -7.42 -24.07
CA ALA A 333 -27.54 -6.67 -25.19
C ALA A 333 -27.92 -7.55 -26.40
N LYS A 334 -27.57 -8.85 -26.39
CA LYS A 334 -27.91 -9.83 -27.43
C LYS A 334 -29.20 -10.58 -27.08
#